data_AF-A0A0L0D1Z1-F1
#
_entry.id   AF-A0A0L0D1Z1-F1
#
_cell.length_a   1.000
_cell.length_b   1.000
_cell.length_c   1.000
_cell.angle_alpha   90.00
_cell.angle_beta   90.00
_cell.angle_gamma   90.00
#
_symmetry.space_group_name_H-M   'P 1'
#
loop_
_entity.id
_entity.type
_entity.pdbx_description
1 polymer ?
#
loop_
_entity_poly.entity_id
_entity_poly.type
_entity_poly.pdbx_seq_one_letter_code
_entity_poly.pdbx_strand_id
1 'polypeptide(L)'
;MFEKSVPYAMLAFAAPVVLAIARHPSMFVRRYARRHRLLGGALLMHLSLGWMMLLAPMPQVKEEMIKEYSTAYNVVLGLLGCATTAAAAADFAAAHDEARIANAASGTLSERAVVTTAEMVEHVFYQLLNLAQAVFIALVPAWPLSARLIALAAITCLWLLRPLFPVNSFSDNYQTDAAAAAESPLVPVMYRVKKAQYLLYKHALLHGLNVSLAVNGLALASHRAFPYYWLALNTAYVLEFFLQTLVRKRYMAQSVHLVINGLLMAVSTGAALAVLAHVDLAAATLSLVLNFAHRGHEVLNTGLVTLVALARL
;
A
#
# COMPACT_ATOMS: atom_id res chain seq x y z
N MET A 1 19.61 -6.79 -12.20
CA MET A 1 18.89 -8.08 -12.29
C MET A 1 17.43 -7.93 -11.84
N PHE A 2 17.18 -7.29 -10.69
CA PHE A 2 15.85 -7.09 -10.12
C PHE A 2 14.85 -6.34 -11.02
N GLU A 3 15.25 -5.25 -11.69
CA GLU A 3 14.37 -4.49 -12.59
C GLU A 3 13.79 -5.32 -13.75
N LYS A 4 14.53 -6.34 -14.20
CA LYS A 4 14.06 -7.23 -15.28
C LYS A 4 13.07 -8.27 -14.78
N SER A 5 13.14 -8.67 -13.50
CA SER A 5 12.30 -9.75 -12.95
C SER A 5 10.97 -9.27 -12.37
N VAL A 6 10.87 -8.01 -11.92
CA VAL A 6 9.65 -7.44 -11.33
C VAL A 6 8.43 -7.52 -12.25
N PRO A 7 8.50 -7.15 -13.55
CA PRO A 7 7.33 -7.24 -14.44
C PRO A 7 6.78 -8.66 -14.54
N TYR A 8 7.66 -9.65 -14.67
CA TYR A 8 7.26 -11.06 -14.75
C TYR A 8 6.66 -11.57 -13.45
N ALA A 9 7.19 -11.15 -12.31
CA ALA A 9 6.66 -11.55 -11.02
C ALA A 9 5.31 -10.88 -10.71
N MET A 10 5.12 -9.62 -11.12
CA MET A 10 3.82 -8.94 -11.09
C MET A 10 2.80 -9.62 -12.02
N LEU A 11 3.21 -10.07 -13.20
CA LEU A 11 2.36 -10.86 -14.09
C LEU A 11 1.95 -12.20 -13.47
N ALA A 12 2.91 -12.91 -12.87
CA ALA A 12 2.64 -14.18 -12.19
C ALA A 12 1.64 -14.00 -11.04
N PHE A 13 1.66 -12.84 -10.36
CA PHE A 13 0.66 -12.45 -9.38
C PHE A 13 -0.70 -12.09 -10.03
N ALA A 14 -0.70 -11.31 -11.11
CA ALA A 14 -1.91 -10.81 -11.75
C ALA A 14 -2.71 -11.91 -12.47
N ALA A 15 -2.03 -12.88 -13.10
CA ALA A 15 -2.67 -13.95 -13.88
C ALA A 15 -3.77 -14.71 -13.13
N PRO A 16 -3.55 -15.25 -11.91
CA PRO A 16 -4.60 -15.94 -11.16
C PRO A 16 -5.74 -15.01 -10.71
N VAL A 17 -5.46 -13.73 -10.45
CA VAL A 17 -6.49 -12.72 -10.11
C VAL A 17 -7.41 -12.48 -11.32
N VAL A 18 -6.81 -12.24 -12.49
CA VAL A 18 -7.54 -12.04 -13.75
C VAL A 18 -8.35 -13.29 -14.10
N LEU A 19 -7.79 -14.49 -13.93
CA LEU A 19 -8.49 -15.75 -14.18
C LEU A 19 -9.70 -15.92 -13.26
N ALA A 20 -9.56 -15.62 -11.96
CA ALA A 20 -10.68 -15.68 -11.02
C ALA A 20 -11.80 -14.69 -11.41
N ILE A 21 -11.43 -13.51 -11.90
CA ILE A 21 -12.39 -12.50 -12.38
C ILE A 21 -13.10 -12.96 -13.64
N ALA A 22 -12.35 -13.46 -14.63
CA ALA A 22 -12.89 -13.94 -15.89
C ALA A 22 -13.89 -15.10 -15.69
N ARG A 23 -13.66 -15.96 -14.69
CA ARG A 23 -14.57 -17.06 -14.32
C ARG A 23 -15.81 -16.59 -13.58
N HIS A 24 -15.76 -15.45 -12.90
CA HIS A 24 -16.83 -14.96 -12.04
C HIS A 24 -17.16 -13.47 -12.26
N PRO A 25 -17.43 -13.01 -13.49
CA PRO A 25 -17.66 -11.59 -13.79
C PRO A 25 -18.89 -11.03 -13.08
N SER A 26 -19.82 -11.90 -12.69
CA SER A 26 -20.99 -11.55 -11.88
C SER A 26 -20.63 -10.81 -10.58
N MET A 27 -19.40 -10.93 -10.08
CA MET A 27 -18.93 -10.24 -8.89
C MET A 27 -18.94 -8.70 -9.00
N PHE A 28 -18.91 -8.13 -10.21
CA PHE A 28 -18.92 -6.67 -10.38
C PHE A 28 -20.29 -6.09 -10.73
N VAL A 29 -21.25 -6.92 -11.14
CA VAL A 29 -22.55 -6.47 -11.67
C VAL A 29 -23.74 -6.62 -10.72
N ARG A 30 -23.54 -7.21 -9.53
CA ARG A 30 -24.61 -7.34 -8.53
C ARG A 30 -25.03 -5.97 -7.97
N ARG A 31 -26.34 -5.85 -7.64
CA ARG A 31 -26.94 -4.61 -7.10
C ARG A 31 -26.49 -4.28 -5.68
N TYR A 32 -26.31 -5.30 -4.84
CA TYR A 32 -25.84 -5.11 -3.46
C TYR A 32 -24.38 -4.62 -3.45
N ALA A 33 -24.09 -3.59 -2.65
CA ALA A 33 -22.76 -2.98 -2.54
C ALA A 33 -22.21 -2.50 -3.90
N ARG A 34 -23.10 -1.99 -4.77
CA ARG A 34 -22.77 -1.62 -6.17
C ARG A 34 -21.70 -0.52 -6.23
N ARG A 35 -21.69 0.40 -5.27
CA ARG A 35 -20.73 1.52 -5.25
C ARG A 35 -19.30 1.02 -5.09
N HIS A 36 -19.00 0.20 -4.07
CA HIS A 36 -17.63 -0.31 -3.94
C HIS A 36 -17.26 -1.24 -5.10
N ARG A 37 -18.21 -2.03 -5.64
CA ARG A 37 -17.93 -2.93 -6.77
C ARG A 37 -17.50 -2.16 -8.02
N LEU A 38 -18.20 -1.08 -8.36
CA LEU A 38 -17.87 -0.25 -9.52
C LEU A 38 -16.53 0.47 -9.32
N LEU A 39 -16.30 1.05 -8.14
CA LEU A 39 -15.03 1.72 -7.82
C LEU A 39 -13.86 0.73 -7.80
N GLY A 40 -14.05 -0.44 -7.19
CA GLY A 40 -13.05 -1.52 -7.18
C GLY A 40 -12.77 -2.06 -8.57
N GLY A 41 -13.78 -2.17 -9.43
CA GLY A 41 -13.61 -2.50 -10.85
C GLY A 41 -12.79 -1.45 -11.60
N ALA A 42 -13.09 -0.17 -11.41
CA ALA A 42 -12.34 0.94 -12.00
C ALA A 42 -10.88 0.97 -11.50
N LEU A 43 -10.67 0.78 -10.19
CA LEU A 43 -9.34 0.68 -9.59
C LEU A 43 -8.55 -0.49 -10.16
N LEU A 44 -9.18 -1.66 -10.32
CA LEU A 44 -8.53 -2.83 -10.89
C LEU A 44 -8.17 -2.63 -12.38
N MET A 45 -9.05 -1.98 -13.15
CA MET A 45 -8.75 -1.61 -14.53
C MET A 45 -7.53 -0.69 -14.60
N HIS A 46 -7.48 0.31 -13.70
CA HIS A 46 -6.36 1.24 -13.61
C HIS A 46 -5.05 0.53 -13.21
N LEU A 47 -5.10 -0.36 -12.21
CA LEU A 47 -3.97 -1.22 -11.83
C LEU A 47 -3.49 -2.11 -13.00
N SER A 48 -4.44 -2.67 -13.76
CA SER A 48 -4.15 -3.51 -14.92
C SER A 48 -3.46 -2.71 -16.02
N LEU A 49 -3.87 -1.46 -16.25
CA LEU A 49 -3.17 -0.54 -17.15
C LEU A 49 -1.72 -0.35 -16.70
N GLY A 50 -1.48 -0.11 -15.42
CA GLY A 50 -0.12 -0.05 -14.87
C GLY A 50 0.68 -1.32 -15.12
N TRP A 51 0.11 -2.51 -14.87
CA TRP A 51 0.80 -3.77 -15.11
C TRP A 51 1.17 -3.95 -16.60
N MET A 52 0.28 -3.58 -17.52
CA MET A 52 0.55 -3.63 -18.96
C MET A 52 1.65 -2.65 -19.37
N MET A 53 1.66 -1.45 -18.80
CA MET A 53 2.71 -0.47 -19.06
C MET A 53 4.09 -0.93 -18.61
N LEU A 54 4.18 -1.72 -17.55
CA LEU A 54 5.45 -2.30 -17.11
C LEU A 54 6.03 -3.33 -18.09
N LEU A 55 5.20 -3.88 -18.98
CA LEU A 55 5.58 -4.90 -19.97
C LEU A 55 5.87 -4.31 -21.34
N ALA A 56 5.31 -3.14 -21.63
CA ALA A 56 5.63 -2.43 -22.85
C ALA A 56 7.13 -2.10 -22.85
N PRO A 57 7.91 -2.52 -23.86
CA PRO A 57 9.30 -2.09 -23.97
C PRO A 57 9.26 -0.58 -24.20
N MET A 58 9.47 0.23 -23.17
CA MET A 58 9.41 1.71 -23.22
C MET A 58 10.43 2.22 -24.26
N PRO A 59 10.03 2.48 -25.52
CA PRO A 59 10.98 2.83 -26.56
C PRO A 59 11.06 4.36 -26.60
N GLN A 60 12.21 4.92 -26.25
CA GLN A 60 12.54 6.34 -26.48
C GLN A 60 11.47 7.38 -26.08
N VAL A 61 10.61 7.05 -25.09
CA VAL A 61 9.67 8.02 -24.53
C VAL A 61 10.49 9.06 -23.77
N LYS A 62 10.33 10.33 -24.12
CA LYS A 62 11.00 11.44 -23.41
C LYS A 62 10.68 11.34 -21.92
N GLU A 63 11.69 11.55 -21.08
CA GLU A 63 11.59 11.46 -19.61
C GLU A 63 10.46 12.34 -19.05
N GLU A 64 10.21 13.50 -19.67
CA GLU A 64 9.11 14.41 -19.33
C GLU A 64 7.72 13.77 -19.52
N MET A 65 7.48 13.06 -20.64
CA MET A 65 6.21 12.36 -20.85
C MET A 65 6.05 11.19 -19.88
N ILE A 66 7.13 10.51 -19.52
CA ILE A 66 7.12 9.46 -18.49
C ILE A 66 6.71 10.06 -17.15
N LYS A 67 7.28 11.23 -16.79
CA LYS A 67 6.99 11.92 -15.55
C LYS A 67 5.53 12.40 -15.46
N GLU A 68 5.02 13.05 -16.49
CA GLU A 68 3.64 13.56 -16.52
C GLU A 68 2.63 12.41 -16.46
N TYR A 69 2.83 11.39 -17.30
CA TYR A 69 1.97 10.21 -17.30
C TYR A 69 2.02 9.49 -15.95
N SER A 70 3.22 9.26 -15.41
CA SER A 70 3.41 8.62 -14.11
C SER A 70 2.72 9.39 -13.00
N THR A 71 2.82 10.72 -13.00
CA THR A 71 2.18 11.57 -11.99
C THR A 71 0.66 11.48 -12.07
N ALA A 72 0.08 11.69 -13.25
CA ALA A 72 -1.37 11.60 -13.44
C ALA A 72 -1.89 10.21 -13.09
N TYR A 73 -1.20 9.16 -13.55
CA TYR A 73 -1.51 7.78 -13.23
C TYR A 73 -1.50 7.52 -11.71
N ASN A 74 -0.46 7.97 -11.00
CA ASN A 74 -0.31 7.76 -9.56
C ASN A 74 -1.37 8.52 -8.74
N VAL A 75 -1.74 9.73 -9.16
CA VAL A 75 -2.81 10.52 -8.53
C VAL A 75 -4.17 9.83 -8.72
N VAL A 76 -4.50 9.42 -9.96
CA VAL A 76 -5.74 8.68 -10.24
C VAL A 76 -5.78 7.37 -9.45
N LEU A 77 -4.66 6.66 -9.36
CA LEU A 77 -4.54 5.43 -8.58
C LEU A 77 -4.83 5.67 -7.10
N GLY A 78 -4.24 6.70 -6.50
CA GLY A 78 -4.48 7.07 -5.10
C GLY A 78 -5.93 7.51 -4.85
N LEU A 79 -6.53 8.29 -5.76
CA LEU A 79 -7.93 8.70 -5.67
C LEU A 79 -8.90 7.50 -5.75
N LEU A 80 -8.68 6.60 -6.70
CA LEU A 80 -9.46 5.37 -6.83
C LEU A 80 -9.27 4.45 -5.62
N GLY A 81 -8.05 4.37 -5.08
CA GLY A 81 -7.74 3.68 -3.82
C GLY A 81 -8.57 4.22 -2.66
N CYS A 82 -8.52 5.53 -2.42
CA CYS A 82 -9.29 6.21 -1.38
C CYS A 82 -10.81 5.98 -1.56
N ALA A 83 -11.32 6.20 -2.77
CA ALA A 83 -12.74 6.07 -3.07
C ALA A 83 -13.24 4.64 -2.90
N THR A 84 -12.47 3.65 -3.37
CA THR A 84 -12.82 2.23 -3.25
C THR A 84 -12.85 1.79 -1.79
N THR A 85 -11.81 2.12 -1.01
CA THR A 85 -11.75 1.75 0.40
C THR A 85 -12.84 2.44 1.22
N ALA A 86 -13.11 3.73 0.97
CA ALA A 86 -14.19 4.45 1.65
C ALA A 86 -15.57 3.89 1.31
N ALA A 87 -15.81 3.55 0.03
CA ALA A 87 -17.05 2.90 -0.37
C ALA A 87 -17.19 1.50 0.23
N ALA A 88 -16.09 0.73 0.31
CA ALA A 88 -16.08 -0.57 0.97
C ALA A 88 -16.38 -0.46 2.47
N ALA A 89 -15.81 0.52 3.17
CA ALA A 89 -16.12 0.78 4.57
C ALA A 89 -17.61 1.05 4.79
N ALA A 90 -18.23 1.89 3.96
CA ALA A 90 -19.66 2.19 4.05
C ALA A 90 -20.54 0.96 3.74
N ASP A 91 -20.23 0.23 2.67
CA ASP A 91 -20.96 -0.98 2.29
C ASP A 91 -20.82 -2.09 3.34
N PHE A 92 -19.65 -2.21 3.98
CA PHE A 92 -19.40 -3.21 5.02
C PHE A 92 -20.08 -2.84 6.33
N ALA A 93 -20.17 -1.56 6.70
CA ALA A 93 -20.94 -1.13 7.87
C ALA A 93 -22.40 -1.59 7.76
N ALA A 94 -23.05 -1.30 6.63
CA ALA A 94 -24.40 -1.75 6.37
C ALA A 94 -24.53 -3.29 6.40
N ALA A 95 -23.55 -4.01 5.84
CA ALA A 95 -23.53 -5.46 5.86
C ALA A 95 -23.44 -6.07 7.26
N HIS A 96 -22.57 -5.52 8.12
CA HIS A 96 -22.34 -6.04 9.47
C HIS A 96 -23.54 -5.74 10.38
N ASP A 97 -24.16 -4.57 10.22
CA ASP A 97 -25.37 -4.19 10.96
C ASP A 97 -26.57 -5.07 10.59
N GLU A 98 -26.73 -5.40 9.30
CA GLU A 98 -27.85 -6.21 8.80
C GLU A 98 -27.66 -7.72 9.06
N ALA A 99 -26.45 -8.26 8.88
CA ALA A 99 -26.24 -9.70 8.77
C ALA A 99 -25.64 -10.38 10.02
N ARG A 100 -25.39 -9.65 11.12
CA ARG A 100 -24.78 -10.17 12.37
C ARG A 100 -23.58 -11.10 12.09
N ILE A 101 -22.71 -10.72 11.15
CA ILE A 101 -21.57 -11.57 10.77
C ILE A 101 -20.60 -11.60 11.94
N ALA A 102 -20.56 -12.73 12.66
CA ALA A 102 -19.61 -12.95 13.73
C ALA A 102 -18.20 -12.97 13.13
N ASN A 103 -17.37 -12.01 13.52
CA ASN A 103 -15.98 -11.99 13.08
C ASN A 103 -15.15 -12.90 13.99
N ALA A 104 -14.76 -14.06 13.47
CA ALA A 104 -14.03 -15.06 14.24
C ALA A 104 -12.55 -14.70 14.43
N ALA A 105 -11.98 -13.89 13.54
CA ALA A 105 -10.60 -13.42 13.56
C ALA A 105 -10.41 -12.15 12.72
N SER A 106 -9.51 -11.25 13.13
CA SER A 106 -9.10 -10.08 12.35
C SER A 106 -8.08 -10.46 11.26
N GLY A 107 -8.00 -9.63 10.22
CA GLY A 107 -7.03 -9.76 9.13
C GLY A 107 -7.55 -10.45 7.86
N THR A 108 -6.61 -10.85 7.01
CA THR A 108 -6.85 -11.11 5.59
C THR A 108 -6.23 -12.40 5.09
N LEU A 109 -5.58 -13.19 5.95
CA LEU A 109 -4.89 -14.41 5.54
C LEU A 109 -5.53 -15.70 6.04
N SER A 110 -6.52 -15.68 6.95
CA SER A 110 -7.25 -16.89 7.36
C SER A 110 -8.57 -17.00 6.59
N GLU A 111 -8.99 -18.22 6.29
CA GLU A 111 -10.30 -18.49 5.67
C GLU A 111 -11.48 -18.04 6.56
N ARG A 112 -11.28 -17.98 7.88
CA ARG A 112 -12.31 -17.57 8.85
C ARG A 112 -12.38 -16.06 9.05
N ALA A 113 -11.35 -15.33 8.67
CA ALA A 113 -11.31 -13.88 8.87
C ALA A 113 -12.27 -13.15 7.94
N VAL A 114 -12.96 -12.15 8.47
CA VAL A 114 -13.81 -11.24 7.68
C VAL A 114 -13.25 -9.83 7.81
N VAL A 115 -13.09 -9.20 6.66
CA VAL A 115 -12.66 -7.81 6.57
C VAL A 115 -13.72 -6.92 7.22
N THR A 116 -13.32 -6.19 8.24
CA THR A 116 -14.19 -5.32 9.03
C THR A 116 -14.29 -3.92 8.46
N THR A 117 -15.35 -3.21 8.87
CA THR A 117 -15.47 -1.77 8.68
C THR A 117 -14.29 -1.03 9.30
N ALA A 118 -13.84 -1.40 10.49
CA ALA A 118 -12.73 -0.73 11.18
C ALA A 118 -11.41 -0.85 10.40
N GLU A 119 -11.11 -2.02 9.83
CA GLU A 119 -9.94 -2.24 8.97
C GLU A 119 -10.01 -1.41 7.69
N MET A 120 -11.19 -1.31 7.07
CA MET A 120 -11.39 -0.46 5.88
C MET A 120 -11.25 1.02 6.21
N VAL A 121 -11.82 1.49 7.32
CA VAL A 121 -11.67 2.89 7.74
C VAL A 121 -10.20 3.21 8.03
N GLU A 122 -9.46 2.33 8.70
CA GLU A 122 -8.02 2.51 8.86
C GLU A 122 -7.28 2.54 7.50
N HIS A 123 -7.68 1.71 6.55
CA HIS A 123 -7.08 1.72 5.21
C HIS A 123 -7.37 2.99 4.42
N VAL A 124 -8.50 3.69 4.66
CA VAL A 124 -8.73 5.02 4.08
C VAL A 124 -7.62 5.98 4.49
N PHE A 125 -7.23 5.98 5.76
CA PHE A 125 -6.14 6.82 6.24
C PHE A 125 -4.82 6.55 5.52
N TYR A 126 -4.45 5.27 5.37
CA TYR A 126 -3.21 4.92 4.64
C TYR A 126 -3.28 5.23 3.14
N GLN A 127 -4.45 5.10 2.51
CA GLN A 127 -4.61 5.52 1.12
C GLN A 127 -4.50 7.03 0.94
N LEU A 128 -4.99 7.82 1.91
CA LEU A 128 -4.79 9.27 1.92
C LEU A 128 -3.31 9.64 2.07
N LEU A 129 -2.57 8.95 2.95
CA LEU A 129 -1.13 9.13 3.08
C LEU A 129 -0.39 8.79 1.77
N ASN A 130 -0.74 7.67 1.13
CA ASN A 130 -0.16 7.28 -0.17
C ASN A 130 -0.46 8.34 -1.24
N LEU A 131 -1.71 8.81 -1.34
CA LEU A 131 -2.06 9.87 -2.31
C LEU A 131 -1.26 11.16 -2.06
N ALA A 132 -1.18 11.61 -0.81
CA ALA A 132 -0.40 12.79 -0.46
C ALA A 132 1.10 12.61 -0.77
N GLN A 133 1.64 11.41 -0.53
CA GLN A 133 3.02 11.09 -0.86
C GLN A 133 3.26 11.08 -2.38
N ALA A 134 2.35 10.53 -3.20
CA ALA A 134 2.47 10.61 -4.67
C ALA A 134 2.57 12.05 -5.16
N VAL A 135 1.71 12.93 -4.66
CA VAL A 135 1.71 14.36 -5.00
C VAL A 135 3.01 15.02 -4.55
N PHE A 136 3.45 14.73 -3.32
CA PHE A 136 4.72 15.25 -2.78
C PHE A 136 5.92 14.84 -3.65
N ILE A 137 6.06 13.56 -3.98
CA ILE A 137 7.17 13.03 -4.80
C ILE A 137 7.20 13.67 -6.20
N ALA A 138 6.03 13.96 -6.77
CA ALA A 138 5.95 14.57 -8.10
C ALA A 138 6.39 16.04 -8.13
N LEU A 139 6.10 16.80 -7.06
CA LEU A 139 6.24 18.25 -7.04
C LEU A 139 7.57 18.74 -6.41
N VAL A 140 8.00 18.10 -5.34
CA VAL A 140 9.12 18.53 -4.49
C VAL A 140 10.46 18.73 -5.23
N PRO A 141 10.87 17.88 -6.20
CA PRO A 141 12.20 18.00 -6.80
C PRO A 141 12.47 19.35 -7.50
N ALA A 142 11.42 20.03 -7.97
CA ALA A 142 11.53 21.29 -8.68
C ALA A 142 11.51 22.53 -7.74
N TRP A 143 11.34 22.33 -6.43
CA TRP A 143 11.09 23.41 -5.48
C TRP A 143 12.34 23.82 -4.70
N PRO A 144 12.46 25.10 -4.29
CA PRO A 144 13.52 25.53 -3.39
C PRO A 144 13.38 24.81 -2.04
N LEU A 145 14.51 24.66 -1.32
CA LEU A 145 14.56 23.90 -0.06
C LEU A 145 13.46 24.30 0.93
N SER A 146 13.21 25.61 1.11
CA SER A 146 12.15 26.11 1.99
C SER A 146 10.76 25.56 1.63
N ALA A 147 10.40 25.61 0.34
CA ALA A 147 9.13 25.06 -0.13
C ALA A 147 9.06 23.53 0.01
N ARG A 148 10.19 22.82 -0.20
CA ARG A 148 10.27 21.37 0.04
C ARG A 148 10.04 20.99 1.50
N LEU A 149 10.63 21.76 2.43
CA LEU A 149 10.45 21.56 3.88
C LEU A 149 9.02 21.87 4.33
N ILE A 150 8.40 22.92 3.77
CA ILE A 150 6.98 23.23 4.02
C ILE A 150 6.10 22.10 3.51
N ALA A 151 6.35 21.58 2.31
CA ALA A 151 5.62 20.45 1.76
C ALA A 151 5.76 19.20 2.62
N LEU A 152 6.97 18.92 3.13
CA LEU A 152 7.25 17.81 4.04
C LEU A 152 6.45 17.95 5.35
N ALA A 153 6.42 19.16 5.93
CA ALA A 153 5.63 19.43 7.12
C ALA A 153 4.13 19.22 6.83
N ALA A 154 3.63 19.73 5.70
CA ALA A 154 2.23 19.60 5.31
C ALA A 154 1.77 18.13 5.18
N ILE A 155 2.55 17.29 4.48
CA ILE A 155 2.19 15.87 4.35
C ILE A 155 2.35 15.11 5.66
N THR A 156 3.33 15.49 6.48
CA THR A 156 3.55 14.89 7.80
C THR A 156 2.40 15.23 8.75
N CYS A 157 1.81 16.41 8.65
CA CYS A 157 0.65 16.83 9.45
C CYS A 157 -0.59 15.95 9.24
N LEU A 158 -0.69 15.17 8.17
CA LEU A 158 -1.76 14.18 8.04
C LEU A 158 -1.77 13.17 9.19
N TRP A 159 -0.62 12.91 9.83
CA TRP A 159 -0.55 12.07 11.02
C TRP A 159 -1.29 12.65 12.23
N LEU A 160 -1.58 13.96 12.27
CA LEU A 160 -2.44 14.55 13.29
C LEU A 160 -3.89 14.04 13.20
N LEU A 161 -4.29 13.53 12.04
CA LEU A 161 -5.59 12.91 11.85
C LEU A 161 -5.60 11.45 12.32
N ARG A 162 -4.45 10.81 12.55
CA ARG A 162 -4.35 9.38 12.91
C ARG A 162 -5.24 8.97 14.09
N PRO A 163 -5.40 9.77 15.16
CA PRO A 163 -6.28 9.41 16.27
C PRO A 163 -7.76 9.32 15.91
N LEU A 164 -8.19 9.91 14.78
CA LEU A 164 -9.57 9.84 14.30
C LEU A 164 -9.92 8.50 13.62
N PHE A 165 -8.90 7.66 13.35
CA PHE A 165 -9.07 6.38 12.66
C PHE A 165 -8.81 5.21 13.61
N PRO A 166 -9.50 4.06 13.42
CA PRO A 166 -9.22 2.84 14.17
C PRO A 166 -7.75 2.42 14.07
N VAL A 167 -7.25 1.72 15.08
CA VAL A 167 -5.90 1.16 15.10
C VAL A 167 -6.01 -0.35 15.23
N ASN A 168 -5.81 -1.07 14.13
CA ASN A 168 -5.79 -2.52 14.15
C ASN A 168 -4.33 -3.00 14.29
N SER A 169 -4.04 -3.74 15.36
CA SER A 169 -2.69 -4.18 15.67
C SER A 169 -2.32 -5.42 14.85
N PHE A 170 -1.23 -5.32 14.07
CA PHE A 170 -0.68 -6.47 13.34
C PHE A 170 -0.23 -7.61 14.27
N SER A 171 0.17 -7.31 15.50
CA SER A 171 0.63 -8.33 16.46
C SER A 171 -0.49 -9.26 16.90
N ASP A 172 -1.71 -8.75 16.96
CA ASP A 172 -2.86 -9.49 17.47
C ASP A 172 -3.12 -10.68 16.54
N ASN A 173 -2.96 -10.48 15.22
CA ASN A 173 -3.15 -11.48 14.16
C ASN A 173 -2.19 -12.68 14.21
N TYR A 174 -1.09 -12.63 14.97
CA TYR A 174 -0.17 -13.78 15.12
C TYR A 174 0.12 -14.16 16.58
N GLN A 175 -0.41 -13.43 17.55
CA GLN A 175 -0.31 -13.75 18.98
C GLN A 175 -1.59 -14.36 19.54
N THR A 176 -2.76 -13.94 19.05
CA THR A 176 -4.06 -14.38 19.59
C THR A 176 -4.74 -15.47 18.77
N ASP A 177 -4.29 -15.71 17.54
CA ASP A 177 -4.97 -16.61 16.61
C ASP A 177 -4.40 -18.04 16.65
N ALA A 178 -4.60 -18.72 17.78
CA ALA A 178 -4.29 -20.15 17.91
C ALA A 178 -5.05 -21.01 16.88
N ALA A 179 -6.21 -20.53 16.41
CA ALA A 179 -7.01 -21.18 15.37
C ALA A 179 -6.36 -21.04 13.98
N ALA A 180 -5.86 -19.86 13.61
CA ALA A 180 -5.11 -19.69 12.35
C ALA A 180 -3.80 -20.49 12.34
N ALA A 181 -3.10 -20.57 13.48
CA ALA A 181 -1.91 -21.42 13.60
C ALA A 181 -2.24 -22.91 13.42
N ALA A 182 -3.44 -23.35 13.82
CA ALA A 182 -3.93 -24.70 13.60
C ALA A 182 -4.39 -24.96 12.15
N GLU A 183 -4.88 -23.94 11.43
CA GLU A 183 -5.28 -24.03 10.02
C GLU A 183 -4.10 -24.10 9.06
N SER A 184 -3.09 -23.25 9.27
CA SER A 184 -1.86 -23.29 8.51
C SER A 184 -0.72 -22.60 9.26
N PRO A 185 0.41 -23.28 9.53
CA PRO A 185 1.57 -22.66 10.17
C PRO A 185 2.18 -21.53 9.32
N LEU A 186 1.82 -21.44 8.03
CA LEU A 186 2.27 -20.38 7.14
C LEU A 186 1.62 -19.03 7.46
N VAL A 187 0.38 -19.02 7.97
CA VAL A 187 -0.37 -17.78 8.22
C VAL A 187 0.31 -16.90 9.28
N PRO A 188 0.70 -17.41 10.48
CA PRO A 188 1.44 -16.61 11.45
C PRO A 188 2.78 -16.10 10.92
N VAL A 189 3.49 -16.90 10.12
CA VAL A 189 4.76 -16.50 9.49
C VAL A 189 4.54 -15.33 8.54
N MET A 190 3.55 -15.44 7.66
CA MET A 190 3.21 -14.37 6.72
C MET A 190 2.80 -13.08 7.43
N TYR A 191 2.05 -13.15 8.54
CA TYR A 191 1.74 -11.94 9.32
C TYR A 191 2.97 -11.29 9.97
N ARG A 192 3.96 -12.07 10.43
CA ARG A 192 5.23 -11.52 10.90
C ARG A 192 5.99 -10.81 9.79
N VAL A 193 6.01 -11.41 8.58
CA VAL A 193 6.58 -10.78 7.39
C VAL A 193 5.85 -9.47 7.06
N LYS A 194 4.50 -9.46 7.04
CA LYS A 194 3.71 -8.24 6.85
C LYS A 194 4.05 -7.16 7.88
N LYS A 195 4.22 -7.52 9.16
CA LYS A 195 4.64 -6.56 10.18
C LYS A 195 6.02 -5.97 9.89
N ALA A 196 6.98 -6.79 9.48
CA ALA A 196 8.31 -6.30 9.08
C ALA A 196 8.23 -5.38 7.84
N GLN A 197 7.43 -5.75 6.84
CA GLN A 197 7.17 -4.90 5.67
C GLN A 197 6.53 -3.57 6.09
N TYR A 198 5.54 -3.58 6.99
CA TYR A 198 4.91 -2.37 7.51
C TYR A 198 5.93 -1.42 8.14
N LEU A 199 6.84 -1.94 8.98
CA LEU A 199 7.90 -1.13 9.59
C LEU A 199 8.85 -0.54 8.53
N LEU A 200 9.25 -1.35 7.55
CA LEU A 200 10.07 -0.89 6.42
C LEU A 200 9.36 0.24 5.65
N TYR A 201 8.11 0.02 5.25
CA TYR A 201 7.33 1.01 4.50
C TYR A 201 7.15 2.30 5.30
N LYS A 202 6.77 2.21 6.59
CA LYS A 202 6.55 3.40 7.41
C LYS A 202 7.83 4.19 7.66
N HIS A 203 8.90 3.56 8.11
CA HIS A 203 10.08 4.30 8.57
C HIS A 203 11.05 4.63 7.45
N ALA A 204 11.27 3.71 6.52
CA ALA A 204 12.20 3.95 5.42
C ALA A 204 11.51 4.60 4.22
N LEU A 205 10.39 4.04 3.74
CA LEU A 205 9.79 4.48 2.48
C LEU A 205 8.72 5.57 2.60
N LEU A 206 8.28 5.89 3.83
CA LEU A 206 7.44 7.04 4.09
C LEU A 206 8.25 8.14 4.77
N HIS A 207 8.57 8.02 6.05
CA HIS A 207 9.27 9.09 6.78
C HIS A 207 10.69 9.34 6.24
N GLY A 208 11.53 8.32 6.18
CA GLY A 208 12.92 8.44 5.72
C GLY A 208 13.01 8.94 4.28
N LEU A 209 12.21 8.38 3.38
CA LEU A 209 12.16 8.80 1.99
C LEU A 209 11.68 10.25 1.86
N ASN A 210 10.58 10.62 2.52
CA ASN A 210 10.06 11.98 2.41
C ASN A 210 11.08 13.02 2.91
N VAL A 211 11.77 12.73 4.01
CA VAL A 211 12.88 13.58 4.50
C VAL A 211 14.00 13.66 3.48
N SER A 212 14.43 12.51 2.94
CA SER A 212 15.51 12.44 1.95
C SER A 212 15.21 13.26 0.70
N LEU A 213 13.98 13.19 0.20
CA LEU A 213 13.52 13.98 -0.94
C LEU A 213 13.43 15.47 -0.62
N ALA A 214 12.90 15.82 0.56
CA ALA A 214 12.77 17.20 0.98
C ALA A 214 14.12 17.90 1.13
N VAL A 215 15.11 17.21 1.70
CA VAL A 215 16.44 17.73 1.98
C VAL A 215 17.30 17.75 0.72
N ASN A 216 17.37 16.64 -0.02
CA ASN A 216 18.30 16.48 -1.15
C ASN A 216 17.71 16.89 -2.51
N GLY A 217 16.38 16.97 -2.66
CA GLY A 217 15.74 17.43 -3.89
C GLY A 217 15.78 16.41 -5.02
N LEU A 218 15.87 15.12 -4.69
CA LEU A 218 16.01 14.05 -5.67
C LEU A 218 14.72 13.86 -6.50
N ALA A 219 14.85 13.80 -7.83
CA ALA A 219 13.75 13.57 -8.75
C ALA A 219 13.35 12.08 -8.86
N LEU A 220 12.93 11.47 -7.73
CA LEU A 220 12.60 10.05 -7.68
C LEU A 220 11.44 9.64 -8.60
N ALA A 221 10.49 10.55 -8.86
CA ALA A 221 9.36 10.30 -9.77
C ALA A 221 9.80 9.90 -11.19
N SER A 222 10.97 10.37 -11.63
CA SER A 222 11.55 10.09 -12.94
C SER A 222 12.37 8.79 -12.95
N HIS A 223 12.68 8.22 -11.78
CA HIS A 223 13.51 7.03 -11.67
C HIS A 223 12.72 5.77 -12.03
N ARG A 224 13.33 4.88 -12.82
CA ARG A 224 12.66 3.68 -13.35
C ARG A 224 12.12 2.75 -12.27
N ALA A 225 12.79 2.68 -11.12
CA ALA A 225 12.35 1.84 -9.99
C ALA A 225 11.06 2.33 -9.32
N PHE A 226 10.76 3.63 -9.38
CA PHE A 226 9.67 4.22 -8.62
C PHE A 226 8.27 3.78 -9.10
N PRO A 227 7.96 3.77 -10.42
CA PRO A 227 6.69 3.23 -10.91
C PRO A 227 6.44 1.77 -10.48
N TYR A 228 7.48 0.93 -10.47
CA TYR A 228 7.36 -0.47 -10.01
C TYR A 228 6.98 -0.55 -8.54
N TYR A 229 7.70 0.21 -7.69
CA TYR A 229 7.41 0.29 -6.27
C TYR A 229 6.00 0.82 -6.02
N TRP A 230 5.64 1.93 -6.67
CA TRP A 230 4.34 2.56 -6.46
C TRP A 230 3.18 1.66 -6.86
N LEU A 231 3.31 0.98 -8.01
CA LEU A 231 2.31 0.03 -8.47
C LEU A 231 2.20 -1.17 -7.54
N ALA A 232 3.32 -1.75 -7.10
CA ALA A 232 3.34 -2.91 -6.22
C ALA A 232 2.76 -2.56 -4.83
N LEU A 233 3.06 -1.38 -4.29
CA LEU A 233 2.52 -0.88 -3.03
C LEU A 233 0.99 -0.77 -3.11
N ASN A 234 0.47 -0.06 -4.13
CA ASN A 234 -0.97 0.11 -4.30
C ASN A 234 -1.68 -1.22 -4.61
N THR A 235 -1.03 -2.11 -5.34
CA THR A 235 -1.52 -3.48 -5.56
C THR A 235 -1.67 -4.22 -4.24
N ALA A 236 -0.65 -4.17 -3.37
CA ALA A 236 -0.66 -4.82 -2.06
C ALA A 236 -1.75 -4.28 -1.14
N TYR A 237 -1.89 -2.94 -1.04
CA TYR A 237 -2.87 -2.28 -0.18
C TYR A 237 -4.33 -2.65 -0.47
N VAL A 238 -4.64 -3.04 -1.70
CA VAL A 238 -6.02 -3.26 -2.14
C VAL A 238 -6.29 -4.74 -2.39
N LEU A 239 -5.39 -5.42 -3.11
CA LEU A 239 -5.67 -6.77 -3.56
C LEU A 239 -5.58 -7.81 -2.45
N GLU A 240 -4.93 -7.51 -1.34
CA GLU A 240 -4.97 -8.35 -0.15
C GLU A 240 -6.43 -8.61 0.32
N PHE A 241 -7.23 -7.56 0.48
CA PHE A 241 -8.64 -7.68 0.88
C PHE A 241 -9.52 -8.28 -0.22
N PHE A 242 -9.20 -7.96 -1.47
CA PHE A 242 -9.92 -8.53 -2.60
C PHE A 242 -9.71 -10.05 -2.68
N LEU A 243 -8.47 -10.52 -2.54
CA LEU A 243 -8.14 -11.94 -2.53
C LEU A 243 -8.83 -12.66 -1.36
N GLN A 244 -8.86 -12.07 -0.18
CA GLN A 244 -9.63 -12.61 0.95
C GLN A 244 -11.11 -12.74 0.61
N THR A 245 -11.68 -11.76 -0.10
CA THR A 245 -13.07 -11.83 -0.57
C THR A 245 -13.29 -12.99 -1.55
N LEU A 246 -12.33 -13.25 -2.46
CA LEU A 246 -12.41 -14.39 -3.38
C LEU A 246 -12.42 -15.73 -2.63
N VAL A 247 -11.61 -15.87 -1.58
CA VAL A 247 -11.63 -17.07 -0.73
C VAL A 247 -12.96 -17.21 0.00
N ARG A 248 -13.43 -16.15 0.66
CA ARG A 248 -14.71 -16.16 1.41
C ARG A 248 -15.91 -16.46 0.51
N LYS A 249 -15.86 -16.07 -0.76
CA LYS A 249 -16.90 -16.38 -1.76
C LYS A 249 -16.67 -17.71 -2.49
N ARG A 250 -15.64 -18.47 -2.12
CA ARG A 250 -15.24 -19.75 -2.73
C ARG A 250 -14.93 -19.64 -4.23
N TYR A 251 -14.45 -18.47 -4.66
CA TYR A 251 -13.92 -18.25 -6.01
C TYR A 251 -12.43 -18.58 -6.12
N MET A 252 -11.75 -18.70 -4.98
CA MET A 252 -10.34 -19.07 -4.90
C MET A 252 -10.13 -19.99 -3.70
N ALA A 253 -9.25 -20.98 -3.83
CA ALA A 253 -8.84 -21.82 -2.71
C ALA A 253 -7.89 -21.07 -1.78
N GLN A 254 -7.97 -21.35 -0.48
CA GLN A 254 -7.11 -20.73 0.53
C GLN A 254 -5.61 -20.95 0.28
N SER A 255 -5.21 -22.13 -0.22
CA SER A 255 -3.82 -22.42 -0.59
C SER A 255 -3.29 -21.49 -1.70
N VAL A 256 -4.10 -21.27 -2.74
CA VAL A 256 -3.79 -20.37 -3.85
C VAL A 256 -3.67 -18.94 -3.36
N HIS A 257 -4.59 -18.52 -2.49
CA HIS A 257 -4.58 -17.22 -1.85
C HIS A 257 -3.30 -16.93 -1.05
N LEU A 258 -2.83 -17.89 -0.25
CA LEU A 258 -1.58 -17.76 0.51
C LEU A 258 -0.35 -17.65 -0.41
N VAL A 259 -0.29 -18.48 -1.46
CA VAL A 259 0.81 -18.43 -2.45
C VAL A 259 0.86 -17.07 -3.16
N ILE A 260 -0.29 -16.58 -3.63
CA ILE A 260 -0.37 -15.29 -4.35
C ILE A 260 -0.03 -14.13 -3.42
N ASN A 261 -0.48 -14.14 -2.15
CA ASN A 261 -0.07 -13.13 -1.18
C ASN A 261 1.44 -13.19 -0.90
N GLY A 262 2.01 -14.39 -0.74
CA GLY A 262 3.46 -14.54 -0.57
C GLY A 262 4.24 -13.96 -1.75
N LEU A 263 3.78 -14.20 -2.98
CA LEU A 263 4.35 -13.59 -4.17
C LEU A 263 4.22 -12.06 -4.16
N LEU A 264 3.05 -11.52 -3.81
CA LEU A 264 2.82 -10.08 -3.70
C LEU A 264 3.75 -9.44 -2.66
N MET A 265 3.93 -10.08 -1.50
CA MET A 265 4.88 -9.64 -0.47
C MET A 265 6.31 -9.62 -1.02
N ALA A 266 6.74 -10.68 -1.70
CA ALA A 266 8.09 -10.78 -2.25
C ALA A 266 8.36 -9.67 -3.28
N VAL A 267 7.44 -9.49 -4.23
CA VAL A 267 7.63 -8.51 -5.31
C VAL A 267 7.55 -7.07 -4.80
N SER A 268 6.59 -6.77 -3.92
CA SER A 268 6.48 -5.44 -3.31
C SER A 268 7.70 -5.12 -2.45
N THR A 269 8.21 -6.07 -1.65
CA THR A 269 9.44 -5.89 -0.88
C THR A 269 10.64 -5.66 -1.78
N GLY A 270 10.79 -6.44 -2.84
CA GLY A 270 11.91 -6.22 -3.74
C GLY A 270 11.85 -4.84 -4.42
N ALA A 271 10.66 -4.40 -4.85
CA ALA A 271 10.47 -3.07 -5.43
C ALA A 271 10.77 -1.96 -4.41
N ALA A 272 10.38 -2.17 -3.16
CA ALA A 272 10.72 -1.32 -2.02
C ALA A 272 12.23 -1.19 -1.81
N LEU A 273 12.99 -2.29 -1.89
CA LEU A 273 14.45 -2.29 -1.76
C LEU A 273 15.14 -1.50 -2.88
N ALA A 274 14.58 -1.49 -4.09
CA ALA A 274 15.11 -0.68 -5.18
C ALA A 274 14.97 0.83 -4.90
N VAL A 275 13.87 1.25 -4.28
CA VAL A 275 13.67 2.65 -3.86
C VAL A 275 14.50 3.00 -2.63
N LEU A 276 14.76 2.03 -1.75
CA LEU A 276 15.57 2.22 -0.54
C LEU A 276 16.98 2.75 -0.84
N ALA A 277 17.53 2.47 -2.02
CA ALA A 277 18.82 3.00 -2.47
C ALA A 277 18.85 4.54 -2.57
N HIS A 278 17.68 5.20 -2.58
CA HIS A 278 17.54 6.66 -2.63
C HIS A 278 17.16 7.27 -1.27
N VAL A 279 17.13 6.47 -0.22
CA VAL A 279 16.77 6.90 1.14
C VAL A 279 18.03 7.11 1.96
N ASP A 280 18.12 8.24 2.66
CA ASP A 280 19.12 8.44 3.70
C ASP A 280 18.89 7.43 4.82
N LEU A 281 19.79 6.45 4.91
CA LEU A 281 19.69 5.36 5.87
C LEU A 281 19.66 5.87 7.31
N ALA A 282 20.40 6.95 7.64
CA ALA A 282 20.37 7.48 9.00
C ALA A 282 19.01 8.13 9.29
N ALA A 283 18.40 8.80 8.32
CA ALA A 283 17.05 9.34 8.48
C ALA A 283 16.01 8.23 8.70
N ALA A 284 16.09 7.15 7.91
CA ALA A 284 15.22 5.98 8.07
C ALA A 284 15.41 5.28 9.44
N THR A 285 16.65 5.04 9.84
CA THR A 285 16.97 4.41 11.13
C THR A 285 16.58 5.30 12.30
N LEU A 286 16.83 6.61 12.24
CA LEU A 286 16.42 7.53 13.28
C LEU A 286 14.90 7.61 13.39
N SER A 287 14.18 7.64 12.26
CA SER A 287 12.71 7.57 12.26
C SER A 287 12.20 6.31 12.96
N LEU A 288 12.80 5.15 12.66
CA LEU A 288 12.50 3.87 13.30
C LEU A 288 12.71 3.97 14.83
N VAL A 289 13.92 4.36 15.26
CA VAL A 289 14.27 4.44 16.69
C VAL A 289 13.35 5.39 17.44
N LEU A 290 13.10 6.59 16.91
CA LEU A 290 12.22 7.58 17.54
C LEU A 290 10.78 7.10 17.62
N ASN A 291 10.29 6.38 16.61
CA ASN A 291 8.93 5.83 16.65
C ASN A 291 8.76 4.67 17.64
N PHE A 292 9.83 3.93 17.93
CA PHE A 292 9.82 2.91 18.98
C PHE A 292 9.96 3.54 20.38
N ALA A 293 10.79 4.58 20.54
CA ALA A 293 10.99 5.26 21.81
C ALA A 293 9.85 6.24 22.17
N HIS A 294 9.25 6.88 21.17
CA HIS A 294 8.28 7.96 21.31
C HIS A 294 7.11 7.76 20.33
N ARG A 295 6.43 6.61 20.48
CA ARG A 295 5.33 6.18 19.61
C ARG A 295 4.19 7.18 19.59
N GLY A 296 3.57 7.36 18.42
CA GLY A 296 2.38 8.21 18.24
C GLY A 296 2.68 9.70 18.02
N HIS A 297 3.95 10.09 17.99
CA HIS A 297 4.39 11.47 17.86
C HIS A 297 5.03 11.74 16.49
N GLU A 298 4.36 11.33 15.42
CA GLU A 298 5.03 11.22 14.10
C GLU A 298 5.44 12.57 13.51
N VAL A 299 4.70 13.63 13.84
CA VAL A 299 5.05 15.00 13.46
C VAL A 299 6.36 15.43 14.12
N LEU A 300 6.45 15.27 15.45
CA LEU A 300 7.66 15.61 16.20
C LEU A 300 8.85 14.76 15.75
N ASN A 301 8.65 13.44 15.66
CA ASN A 301 9.69 12.50 15.28
C ASN A 301 10.24 12.81 13.88
N THR A 302 9.36 13.08 12.89
CA THR A 302 9.78 13.46 11.54
C THR A 302 10.48 14.82 11.53
N GLY A 303 10.05 15.78 12.35
CA GLY A 303 10.73 17.06 12.52
C GLY A 303 12.18 16.90 13.02
N LEU A 304 12.39 16.08 14.07
CA LEU A 304 13.72 15.77 14.58
C LEU A 304 14.60 15.07 13.54
N VAL A 305 14.05 14.09 12.82
CA VAL A 305 14.75 13.42 11.71
C VAL A 305 15.17 14.42 10.64
N THR A 306 14.29 15.38 10.31
CA THR A 306 14.57 16.43 9.32
C THR A 306 15.69 17.35 9.78
N LEU A 307 15.71 17.77 11.04
CA LEU A 307 16.77 18.60 11.59
C LEU A 307 18.13 17.90 11.53
N VAL A 308 18.18 16.62 11.89
CA VAL A 308 19.42 15.83 11.80
C VAL A 308 19.87 15.65 10.36
N ALA A 309 18.94 15.43 9.42
CA ALA A 309 19.26 15.35 8.01
C ALA A 309 19.80 16.68 7.45
N LEU A 310 19.21 17.82 7.83
CA LEU A 310 19.69 19.15 7.45
C LEU A 310 21.08 19.46 8.01
N ALA A 311 21.39 19.02 9.23
CA ALA A 311 22.70 19.21 9.84
C ALA A 311 23.83 18.40 9.16
N ARG A 312 23.48 17.50 8.24
CA ARG A 312 24.41 16.65 7.47
C ARG A 312 24.58 17.10 6.02
N LEU A 313 23.88 18.14 5.59
CA LEU A 313 24.13 18.83 4.32
C LEU A 313 25.48 19.56 4.34
#